data_AF-A0A1H6UTU1-F1
#
_entry.id   AF-A0A1H6UTU1-F1
#
_cell.length_a   1.000
_cell.length_b   1.000
_cell.length_c   1.000
_cell.angle_alpha   90.00
_cell.angle_beta   90.00
_cell.angle_gamma   90.00
#
_symmetry.space_group_name_H-M   'P 1'
#
loop_
_entity.id
_entity.type
_entity.pdbx_description
1 polymer ?
#
loop_
_entity_poly.entity_id
_entity_poly.type
_entity_poly.pdbx_seq_one_letter_code
_entity_poly.pdbx_strand_id
1 'polypeptide(L)'
;MKNILTNNIDKLGTVGVFLTAIFSPCCFPIFAFGASALGLGSFELFGGWTMWIFQAMVLVSLIGLYISYRKHRCTYPLIVGIPSGFLIFYGYHFANDGTYFIYAGMFGLFVSTAINYYSNKLHGDCDTCTIYNGKKVELESTITCPKCGHKKTEMMPTNACEFFYECKGCKTRLRPLEGDCCVYCSYGTVKCPPIQAGDNCC
;
A
#
# COMPACT_ATOMS: atom_id res chain seq x y z
N MET A 1 -2.71 -16.75 6.63
CA MET A 1 -2.05 -15.72 7.49
C MET A 1 -1.93 -14.34 6.84
N LYS A 2 -1.96 -14.21 5.51
CA LYS A 2 -1.82 -12.92 4.79
C LYS A 2 -3.03 -11.96 4.97
N ASN A 3 -4.25 -12.49 5.18
CA ASN A 3 -5.51 -11.70 5.26
C ASN A 3 -5.81 -11.04 6.63
N ILE A 4 -5.23 -11.49 7.74
CA ILE A 4 -5.48 -10.87 9.07
C ILE A 4 -4.57 -9.66 9.31
N LEU A 5 -3.39 -9.65 8.69
CA LEU A 5 -2.40 -8.59 8.82
C LEU A 5 -2.77 -7.32 8.03
N THR A 6 -3.41 -7.45 6.87
CA THR A 6 -3.82 -6.31 6.03
C THR A 6 -4.88 -5.44 6.69
N ASN A 7 -5.93 -6.03 7.27
CA ASN A 7 -7.01 -5.28 7.95
C ASN A 7 -6.51 -4.44 9.15
N ASN A 8 -5.48 -4.90 9.85
CA ASN A 8 -4.90 -4.16 10.98
C ASN A 8 -3.96 -3.04 10.53
N ILE A 9 -3.29 -3.19 9.39
CA ILE A 9 -2.39 -2.19 8.82
C ILE A 9 -3.17 -1.00 8.24
N ASP A 10 -4.32 -1.25 7.58
CA ASP A 10 -5.16 -0.16 7.04
C ASP A 10 -5.82 0.67 8.16
N LYS A 11 -6.16 0.04 9.28
CA LYS A 11 -6.61 0.72 10.52
C LYS A 11 -5.49 1.57 11.14
N LEU A 12 -4.28 1.03 11.25
CA LEU A 12 -3.10 1.77 11.72
C LEU A 12 -2.76 2.96 10.82
N GLY A 13 -2.90 2.80 9.50
CA GLY A 13 -2.72 3.88 8.54
C GLY A 13 -3.72 5.02 8.72
N THR A 14 -5.01 4.71 8.91
CA THR A 14 -6.06 5.71 9.10
C THR A 14 -5.90 6.47 10.42
N VAL A 15 -5.56 5.77 11.51
CA VAL A 15 -5.25 6.37 12.82
C VAL A 15 -3.98 7.21 12.75
N GLY A 16 -2.97 6.78 11.99
CA GLY A 16 -1.73 7.52 11.76
C GLY A 16 -1.94 8.83 10.99
N VAL A 17 -2.81 8.86 9.98
CA VAL A 17 -3.19 10.08 9.24
C VAL A 17 -3.94 11.07 10.15
N PHE A 18 -4.82 10.57 11.01
CA PHE A 18 -5.51 11.40 11.99
C PHE A 18 -4.56 11.99 13.04
N LEU A 19 -3.65 11.19 13.60
CA LEU A 19 -2.66 11.66 14.57
C LEU A 19 -1.67 12.66 13.95
N THR A 20 -1.20 12.41 12.73
CA THR A 20 -0.31 13.34 12.02
C THR A 20 -0.98 14.68 11.71
N ALA A 21 -2.28 14.71 11.42
CA ALA A 21 -3.04 15.95 11.25
C ALA A 21 -3.17 16.77 12.55
N ILE A 22 -3.28 16.12 13.71
CA ILE A 22 -3.38 16.77 15.02
C ILE A 22 -2.03 17.37 15.45
N PHE A 23 -0.92 16.70 15.13
CA PHE A 23 0.43 17.10 15.55
C PHE A 23 1.23 17.85 14.48
N SER A 24 0.63 18.16 13.32
CA SER A 24 1.33 18.91 12.27
C SER A 24 1.49 20.39 12.66
N PRO A 25 2.71 20.96 12.51
CA PRO A 25 2.99 22.37 12.81
C PRO A 25 2.09 23.39 12.08
N CYS A 26 1.53 23.03 10.91
CA CYS A 26 0.65 23.92 10.13
C CYS A 26 -0.80 24.00 10.64
N CYS A 27 -1.26 22.99 11.40
CA CYS A 27 -2.61 22.97 12.01
C CYS A 27 -2.58 23.35 13.49
N PHE A 28 -1.38 23.38 14.07
CA PHE A 28 -1.12 23.73 15.45
C PHE A 28 -1.76 25.05 15.92
N PRO A 29 -1.78 26.13 15.11
CA PRO A 29 -2.45 27.37 15.49
C PRO A 29 -3.96 27.21 15.68
N ILE A 30 -4.64 26.42 14.83
CA ILE A 30 -6.09 26.21 14.90
C ILE A 30 -6.46 25.37 16.12
N PHE A 31 -5.67 24.32 16.41
CA PHE A 31 -5.85 23.53 17.63
C PHE A 31 -5.47 24.30 18.89
N ALA A 32 -4.44 25.16 18.84
CA ALA A 32 -4.11 26.08 19.93
C ALA A 32 -5.25 27.09 20.17
N PHE A 33 -5.89 27.62 19.11
CA PHE A 33 -7.09 28.45 19.22
C PHE A 33 -8.28 27.67 19.83
N GLY A 34 -8.50 26.42 19.42
CA GLY A 34 -9.55 25.57 19.98
C GLY A 34 -9.30 25.19 21.45
N ALA A 35 -8.07 24.84 21.81
CA ALA A 35 -7.66 24.56 23.19
C ALA A 35 -7.73 25.82 24.06
N SER A 36 -7.38 26.98 23.51
CA SER A 36 -7.53 28.29 24.19
C SER A 36 -9.00 28.63 24.43
N ALA A 37 -9.89 28.32 23.47
CA ALA A 37 -11.33 28.49 23.63
C ALA A 37 -11.94 27.57 24.69
N LEU A 38 -11.32 26.41 24.95
CA LEU A 38 -11.65 25.49 26.06
C LEU A 38 -10.94 25.86 27.38
N GLY A 39 -10.23 26.98 27.44
CA GLY A 39 -9.58 27.47 28.66
C GLY A 39 -8.24 26.79 28.99
N LEU A 40 -7.69 25.98 28.09
CA LEU A 40 -6.37 25.33 28.25
C LEU A 40 -5.20 26.20 27.77
N GLY A 41 -5.43 27.52 27.63
CA GLY A 41 -4.51 28.48 27.00
C GLY A 41 -3.23 28.81 27.77
N SER A 42 -2.92 28.07 28.84
CA SER A 42 -1.72 28.27 29.69
C SER A 42 -0.80 27.06 29.75
N PHE A 43 -1.09 25.98 29.03
CA PHE A 43 -0.07 24.97 28.84
C PHE A 43 0.94 25.49 27.82
N GLU A 44 2.14 25.83 28.29
CA GLU A 44 3.38 25.63 27.55
C GLU A 44 3.56 24.12 27.25
N LEU A 45 2.55 23.49 26.62
CA LEU A 45 2.52 22.07 26.25
C LEU A 45 3.66 21.74 25.26
N PHE A 46 4.40 22.77 24.84
CA PHE A 46 5.54 22.78 23.95
C PHE A 46 6.80 23.38 24.58
N GLY A 47 7.13 22.99 25.82
CA GLY A 47 8.52 23.10 26.28
C GLY A 47 9.50 22.38 25.33
N GLY A 48 10.82 22.49 25.57
CA GLY A 48 11.89 21.98 24.68
C GLY A 48 11.83 20.49 24.28
N TRP A 49 10.91 19.72 24.87
CA TRP A 49 10.59 18.33 24.53
C TRP A 49 9.92 18.15 23.17
N THR A 50 9.30 19.19 22.61
CA THR A 50 8.48 19.02 21.40
C THR A 50 9.27 18.89 20.12
N MET A 51 10.52 19.35 20.12
CA MET A 51 11.51 19.02 19.09
C MET A 51 11.73 17.50 18.98
N TRP A 52 11.86 16.82 20.12
CA TRP A 52 12.06 15.37 20.16
C TRP A 52 10.84 14.60 19.65
N ILE A 53 9.64 15.05 20.00
CA ILE A 53 8.39 14.45 19.52
C ILE A 53 8.29 14.59 17.99
N PHE A 54 8.56 15.77 17.45
CA PHE A 54 8.51 16.00 16.00
C PHE A 54 9.53 15.13 15.26
N GLN A 55 10.77 15.05 15.76
CA GLN A 55 11.78 14.16 15.19
C GLN A 55 11.38 12.68 15.24
N ALA A 56 10.75 12.23 16.32
CA ALA A 56 10.25 10.86 16.42
C ALA A 56 9.17 10.56 15.36
N MET A 57 8.26 11.49 15.09
CA MET A 57 7.25 11.33 14.03
C MET A 57 7.87 11.27 12.63
N VAL A 58 8.90 12.08 12.37
CA VAL A 58 9.65 12.03 11.11
C VAL A 58 10.32 10.66 10.95
N LEU A 59 10.93 10.11 12.00
CA LEU A 59 11.52 8.77 11.96
C LEU A 59 10.47 7.69 11.71
N VAL A 60 9.31 7.75 12.37
CA VAL A 60 8.20 6.81 12.12
C VAL A 60 7.73 6.89 10.66
N SER A 61 7.63 8.10 10.10
CA SER A 61 7.29 8.31 8.68
C SER A 61 8.33 7.68 7.75
N LEU A 62 9.62 7.88 8.00
CA LEU A 62 10.70 7.26 7.21
C LEU A 62 10.72 5.74 7.31
N ILE A 63 10.45 5.19 8.50
CA ILE A 63 10.29 3.74 8.70
C ILE A 63 9.09 3.22 7.89
N GLY A 64 7.97 3.95 7.90
CA GLY A 64 6.80 3.63 7.07
C GLY A 64 7.11 3.62 5.57
N LEU A 65 7.84 4.62 5.08
CA LEU A 65 8.31 4.68 3.69
C LEU A 65 9.28 3.52 3.37
N TYR A 66 10.15 3.14 4.30
CA TYR A 66 11.06 2.01 4.15
C TYR A 66 10.34 0.66 4.09
N ILE A 67 9.32 0.46 4.93
CA ILE A 67 8.46 -0.74 4.89
C ILE A 67 7.69 -0.78 3.56
N SER A 68 7.14 0.36 3.11
CA SER A 68 6.49 0.50 1.80
C SER A 68 7.44 0.11 0.65
N TYR A 69 8.68 0.59 0.70
CA TYR A 69 9.74 0.25 -0.27
C TYR A 69 10.03 -1.25 -0.30
N ARG A 70 10.19 -1.91 0.86
CA ARG A 70 10.42 -3.36 0.91
C ARG A 70 9.27 -4.16 0.31
N LYS A 71 8.04 -3.66 0.39
CA LYS A 71 6.84 -4.36 -0.12
C LYS A 71 6.67 -4.19 -1.64
N HIS A 72 6.83 -2.98 -2.17
CA HIS A 72 6.50 -2.67 -3.57
C HIS A 72 7.72 -2.37 -4.46
N ARG A 73 8.95 -2.45 -3.94
CA ARG A 73 10.24 -2.18 -4.62
C ARG A 73 10.36 -0.82 -5.33
N CYS A 74 9.47 0.14 -5.05
CA CYS A 74 9.49 1.47 -5.65
C CYS A 74 10.40 2.42 -4.86
N THR A 75 11.54 2.82 -5.42
CA THR A 75 12.57 3.63 -4.74
C THR A 75 12.25 5.12 -4.65
N TYR A 76 11.42 5.66 -5.56
CA TYR A 76 11.12 7.09 -5.67
C TYR A 76 10.68 7.78 -4.38
N PRO A 77 9.68 7.29 -3.63
CA PRO A 77 9.27 7.95 -2.38
C PRO A 77 10.38 7.93 -1.32
N LEU A 78 11.17 6.85 -1.25
CA LEU A 78 12.28 6.76 -0.30
C LEU A 78 13.38 7.78 -0.60
N ILE A 79 13.71 7.97 -1.89
CA ILE A 79 14.73 8.92 -2.35
C ILE A 79 14.34 10.36 -2.03
N VAL A 80 13.05 10.71 -2.05
CA VAL A 80 12.58 12.04 -1.66
C VAL A 80 12.45 12.18 -0.14
N GLY A 81 11.99 11.14 0.55
CA GLY A 81 11.75 11.15 1.99
C GLY A 81 13.03 11.28 2.83
N ILE A 82 14.08 10.50 2.53
CA ILE A 82 15.31 10.48 3.33
C ILE A 82 16.01 11.86 3.37
N PRO A 83 16.26 12.54 2.24
CA PRO A 83 16.84 13.89 2.24
C PRO A 83 15.97 14.88 3.01
N SER A 84 14.64 14.77 2.87
CA SER A 84 13.68 15.64 3.56
C SER A 84 13.78 15.51 5.08
N GLY A 85 13.90 14.28 5.61
CA GLY A 85 14.11 14.04 7.04
C GLY A 85 15.45 14.57 7.55
N PHE A 86 16.52 14.43 6.76
CA PHE A 86 17.83 14.99 7.08
C PHE A 86 17.79 16.53 7.13
N LEU A 87 17.06 17.16 6.20
CA LEU A 87 16.89 18.61 6.11
C LEU A 87 16.19 19.18 7.35
N ILE A 88 15.18 18.47 7.85
CA ILE A 88 14.50 18.80 9.12
C ILE A 88 15.47 18.69 10.30
N PHE A 89 16.23 17.60 10.38
CA PHE A 89 17.20 17.40 11.46
C PHE A 89 18.27 18.50 11.47
N TYR A 90 18.79 18.83 10.30
CA TYR A 90 19.77 19.90 10.11
C TYR A 90 19.20 21.28 10.52
N GLY A 91 17.98 21.59 10.10
CA GLY A 91 17.29 22.84 10.44
C GLY A 91 17.12 23.04 11.95
N TYR A 92 16.91 21.96 12.70
CA TYR A 92 16.75 22.03 14.16
C TYR A 92 18.06 22.10 14.95
N HIS A 93 19.11 21.41 14.51
CA HIS A 93 20.33 21.25 15.32
C HIS A 93 21.48 22.17 14.93
N PHE A 94 21.52 22.63 13.67
CA PHE A 94 22.68 23.34 13.12
C PHE A 94 22.35 24.75 12.61
N ALA A 95 21.09 25.07 12.34
CA ALA A 95 20.70 26.37 11.78
C ALA A 95 20.08 27.29 12.86
N ASN A 96 20.69 28.45 13.10
CA ASN A 96 20.16 29.47 14.03
C ASN A 96 18.82 30.07 13.55
N ASP A 97 18.59 30.12 12.23
CA ASP A 97 17.32 30.53 11.58
C ASP A 97 16.81 29.40 10.66
N GLY A 98 16.68 28.20 11.24
CA GLY A 98 16.36 26.95 10.54
C GLY A 98 14.94 26.83 9.99
N THR A 99 14.09 27.82 10.19
CA THR A 99 12.65 27.80 9.88
C THR A 99 12.37 27.42 8.42
N TYR A 100 13.12 27.97 7.46
CA TYR A 100 12.96 27.65 6.04
C TYR A 100 13.34 26.21 5.72
N PHE A 101 14.39 25.66 6.35
CA PHE A 101 14.82 24.28 6.15
C PHE A 101 13.77 23.29 6.68
N ILE A 102 13.17 23.60 7.85
CA ILE A 102 12.12 22.76 8.42
C ILE A 102 10.90 22.71 7.49
N TYR A 103 10.44 23.86 6.99
CA TYR A 103 9.30 23.90 6.07
C TYR A 103 9.59 23.20 4.73
N ALA A 104 10.79 23.39 4.18
CA ALA A 104 11.21 22.70 2.96
C ALA A 104 11.22 21.18 3.14
N GLY A 105 11.74 20.70 4.28
CA GLY A 105 11.74 19.27 4.61
C GLY A 105 10.33 18.71 4.85
N MET A 106 9.44 19.46 5.49
CA MET A 106 8.04 19.07 5.65
C MET A 106 7.32 18.94 4.31
N PHE A 107 7.52 19.92 3.41
CA PHE A 107 6.98 19.86 2.06
C PHE A 107 7.53 18.66 1.29
N GLY A 108 8.83 18.38 1.43
CA GLY A 108 9.46 17.19 0.84
C GLY A 108 8.86 15.87 1.35
N LEU A 109 8.59 15.75 2.65
CA LEU A 109 7.90 14.58 3.22
C LEU A 109 6.45 14.45 2.73
N PHE A 110 5.74 15.57 2.56
CA PHE A 110 4.39 15.58 1.99
C PHE A 110 4.41 15.09 0.53
N VAL A 111 5.32 15.62 -0.29
CA VAL A 111 5.52 15.18 -1.67
C VAL A 111 5.92 13.71 -1.73
N SER A 112 6.83 13.26 -0.88
CA SER A 112 7.20 11.84 -0.73
C SER A 112 5.99 10.97 -0.40
N THR A 113 5.12 11.43 0.51
CA THR A 113 3.89 10.71 0.88
C THR A 113 2.89 10.69 -0.27
N ALA A 114 2.73 11.78 -1.00
CA ALA A 114 1.88 11.82 -2.20
C ALA A 114 2.41 10.87 -3.28
N ILE A 115 3.72 10.87 -3.55
CA ILE A 115 4.35 9.92 -4.47
C ILE A 115 4.14 8.48 -3.97
N ASN A 116 4.31 8.21 -2.68
CA ASN A 116 4.05 6.89 -2.10
C ASN A 116 2.58 6.48 -2.24
N TYR A 117 1.63 7.40 -2.04
CA TYR A 117 0.20 7.16 -2.22
C TYR A 117 -0.15 6.87 -3.68
N TYR A 118 0.31 7.70 -4.61
CA TYR A 118 0.08 7.48 -6.04
C TYR A 118 0.78 6.22 -6.53
N SER A 119 2.01 5.96 -6.09
CA SER A 119 2.75 4.72 -6.37
C SER A 119 2.02 3.52 -5.82
N ASN A 120 1.50 3.57 -4.59
CA ASN A 120 0.71 2.47 -4.03
C ASN A 120 -0.65 2.31 -4.72
N LYS A 121 -1.22 3.38 -5.28
CA LYS A 121 -2.45 3.31 -6.09
C LYS A 121 -2.18 2.74 -7.48
N LEU A 122 -1.04 3.08 -8.09
CA LEU A 122 -0.58 2.59 -9.40
C LEU A 122 -0.07 1.14 -9.34
N HIS A 123 0.67 0.81 -8.28
CA HIS A 123 1.14 -0.54 -7.96
C HIS A 123 0.20 -1.29 -7.02
N GLY A 124 -1.03 -0.78 -6.81
CA GLY A 124 -2.04 -1.32 -5.89
C GLY A 124 -2.65 -2.63 -6.33
N ASP A 125 -1.94 -3.39 -7.14
CA ASP A 125 -2.53 -4.39 -7.99
C ASP A 125 -1.63 -5.62 -7.95
N CYS A 126 -2.11 -6.55 -7.13
CA CYS A 126 -1.94 -8.00 -7.22
C CYS A 126 -0.47 -8.49 -7.31
N ASP A 127 0.02 -9.00 -6.19
CA ASP A 127 1.35 -9.64 -6.05
C ASP A 127 1.55 -10.81 -7.05
N THR A 128 0.46 -11.34 -7.61
CA THR A 128 0.41 -12.47 -8.54
C THR A 128 0.11 -12.06 -9.98
N CYS A 129 0.14 -10.77 -10.28
CA CYS A 129 -0.17 -10.24 -11.60
C CYS A 129 1.07 -10.15 -12.49
N THR A 130 0.89 -10.39 -13.78
CA THR A 130 1.94 -10.28 -14.80
C THR A 130 1.47 -9.42 -15.97
N ILE A 131 2.40 -9.07 -16.87
CA ILE A 131 2.07 -8.38 -18.11
C ILE A 131 1.88 -9.43 -19.22
N TYR A 132 0.67 -9.52 -19.75
CA TYR A 132 0.32 -10.35 -20.91
C TYR A 132 -0.13 -9.43 -22.04
N ASN A 133 0.52 -9.52 -23.20
CA ASN A 133 0.22 -8.71 -24.39
C ASN A 133 0.10 -7.19 -24.11
N GLY A 134 0.95 -6.66 -23.21
CA GLY A 134 0.95 -5.24 -22.82
C GLY A 134 -0.13 -4.83 -21.82
N LYS A 135 -0.98 -5.76 -21.34
CA LYS A 135 -2.01 -5.52 -20.33
C LYS A 135 -1.70 -6.29 -19.04
N LYS A 136 -2.20 -5.78 -17.91
CA LYS A 136 -1.99 -6.39 -16.60
C LYS A 136 -3.05 -7.45 -16.33
N VAL A 137 -2.62 -8.67 -15.97
CA VAL A 137 -3.50 -9.84 -15.74
C VAL A 137 -3.16 -10.54 -14.43
N GLU A 138 -4.17 -11.04 -13.72
CA GLU A 138 -4.06 -11.79 -12.46
C GLU A 138 -3.95 -13.30 -12.74
N LEU A 139 -2.88 -13.93 -12.23
CA LEU A 139 -2.65 -15.37 -12.43
C LEU A 139 -3.17 -16.23 -11.28
N GLU A 140 -3.42 -15.65 -10.11
CA GLU A 140 -3.94 -16.42 -8.97
C GLU A 140 -5.44 -16.63 -9.13
N SER A 141 -5.86 -17.88 -9.32
CA SER A 141 -7.28 -18.22 -9.47
C SER A 141 -7.62 -19.40 -8.58
N THR A 142 -8.76 -19.29 -7.87
CA THR A 142 -9.24 -20.38 -7.03
C THR A 142 -10.21 -21.25 -7.81
N ILE A 143 -9.79 -22.46 -8.15
CA ILE A 143 -10.63 -23.45 -8.82
C ILE A 143 -11.55 -24.09 -7.78
N THR A 144 -12.85 -24.06 -8.03
CA THR A 144 -13.87 -24.75 -7.22
C THR A 144 -14.36 -25.98 -7.95
N CYS A 145 -14.19 -27.17 -7.35
CA CYS A 145 -14.65 -28.41 -7.95
C CYS A 145 -16.18 -28.54 -7.85
N PRO A 146 -16.91 -28.73 -8.96
CA PRO A 146 -18.37 -28.86 -8.94
C PRO A 146 -18.86 -30.18 -8.32
N LYS A 147 -18.00 -31.22 -8.24
CA LYS A 147 -18.39 -32.53 -7.70
C LYS A 147 -18.32 -32.62 -6.18
N CYS A 148 -17.33 -31.98 -5.55
CA CYS A 148 -17.09 -32.09 -4.11
C CYS A 148 -17.00 -30.75 -3.38
N GLY A 149 -17.11 -29.62 -4.09
CA GLY A 149 -17.00 -28.28 -3.49
C GLY A 149 -15.58 -27.88 -3.05
N HIS A 150 -14.58 -28.73 -3.28
CA HIS A 150 -13.20 -28.43 -2.89
C HIS A 150 -12.68 -27.21 -3.65
N LYS A 151 -12.09 -26.26 -2.92
CA LYS A 151 -11.50 -25.03 -3.46
C LYS A 151 -9.99 -25.11 -3.35
N LYS A 152 -9.29 -24.85 -4.45
CA LYS A 152 -7.83 -24.82 -4.50
C LYS A 152 -7.37 -23.59 -5.26
N THR A 153 -6.54 -22.79 -4.60
CA THR A 153 -5.89 -21.63 -5.21
C THR A 153 -4.62 -22.09 -5.91
N GLU A 154 -4.54 -21.85 -7.22
CA GLU A 154 -3.40 -22.20 -8.07
C GLU A 154 -3.02 -21.01 -8.97
N MET A 155 -1.77 -21.03 -9.44
CA MET A 155 -1.24 -20.02 -10.36
C MET A 155 -1.47 -20.49 -11.80
N MET A 156 -2.22 -19.70 -12.57
CA MET A 156 -2.47 -19.96 -13.97
C MET A 156 -1.18 -19.91 -14.78
N PRO A 157 -0.93 -20.91 -15.64
CA PRO A 157 0.16 -20.84 -16.61
C PRO A 157 -0.12 -19.74 -17.65
N THR A 158 0.92 -18.97 -18.00
CA THR A 158 0.85 -17.95 -19.08
C THR A 158 1.27 -18.50 -20.44
N ASN A 159 1.87 -19.70 -20.47
CA ASN A 159 2.45 -20.31 -21.66
C ASN A 159 1.53 -21.34 -22.34
N ALA A 160 0.42 -21.74 -21.72
CA ALA A 160 -0.53 -22.71 -22.27
C ALA A 160 -1.88 -22.65 -21.56
N CYS A 161 -2.94 -23.07 -22.25
CA CYS A 161 -4.28 -23.16 -21.67
C CYS A 161 -4.51 -24.52 -21.01
N GLU A 162 -4.85 -24.51 -19.72
CA GLU A 162 -5.12 -25.73 -18.95
C GLU A 162 -6.54 -26.24 -19.22
N PHE A 163 -6.65 -27.21 -20.13
CA PHE A 163 -7.93 -27.81 -20.51
C PHE A 163 -8.38 -28.93 -19.55
N PHE A 164 -7.44 -29.59 -18.88
CA PHE A 164 -7.72 -30.65 -17.93
C PHE A 164 -7.12 -30.31 -16.58
N TYR A 165 -7.96 -30.34 -15.55
CA TYR A 165 -7.52 -30.13 -14.17
C TYR A 165 -7.95 -31.30 -13.30
N GLU A 166 -7.02 -31.86 -12.53
CA GLU A 166 -7.32 -32.93 -11.57
C GLU A 166 -7.59 -32.35 -10.19
N CYS A 167 -8.83 -32.50 -9.71
CA CYS A 167 -9.22 -32.02 -8.40
C CYS A 167 -8.40 -32.69 -7.28
N LYS A 168 -7.69 -31.91 -6.46
CA LYS A 168 -6.90 -32.44 -5.33
C LYS A 168 -7.73 -33.11 -4.22
N GLY A 169 -9.03 -32.83 -4.14
CA GLY A 169 -9.94 -33.43 -3.16
C GLY A 169 -10.46 -34.80 -3.59
N CYS A 170 -11.11 -34.89 -4.75
CA CYS A 170 -11.78 -36.10 -5.24
C CYS A 170 -11.05 -36.81 -6.40
N LYS A 171 -9.90 -36.30 -6.84
CA LYS A 171 -9.08 -36.80 -7.97
C LYS A 171 -9.83 -36.93 -9.29
N THR A 172 -10.99 -36.30 -9.43
CA THR A 172 -11.71 -36.26 -10.70
C THR A 172 -11.00 -35.29 -11.64
N ARG A 173 -10.80 -35.70 -12.89
CA ARG A 173 -10.44 -34.80 -13.99
C ARG A 173 -11.63 -33.97 -14.45
N LEU A 174 -11.54 -32.66 -14.27
CA LEU A 174 -12.48 -31.66 -14.75
C LEU A 174 -12.12 -31.26 -16.18
N ARG A 175 -13.14 -30.96 -16.97
CA ARG A 175 -13.05 -30.37 -18.32
C ARG A 175 -13.86 -29.08 -18.32
N PRO A 176 -13.49 -28.06 -19.11
CA PRO A 176 -14.28 -26.84 -19.23
C PRO A 176 -15.71 -27.14 -19.67
N LEU A 177 -16.62 -26.22 -19.32
CA LEU A 177 -18.00 -26.21 -19.79
C LEU A 177 -18.06 -25.87 -21.28
N GLU A 178 -19.15 -26.25 -21.95
CA GLU A 178 -19.36 -25.89 -23.35
C GLU A 178 -19.40 -24.35 -23.50
N GLY A 179 -18.54 -23.82 -24.37
CA GLY A 179 -18.39 -22.37 -24.60
C GLY A 179 -17.20 -21.73 -23.88
N ASP A 180 -16.56 -22.40 -22.92
CA ASP A 180 -15.37 -21.90 -22.23
C ASP A 180 -14.08 -22.54 -22.75
N CYS A 181 -12.97 -21.77 -22.75
CA CYS A 181 -11.70 -22.22 -23.32
C CYS A 181 -10.79 -23.04 -22.38
N CYS A 182 -10.95 -22.90 -21.06
CA CYS A 182 -10.11 -23.58 -20.07
C CYS A 182 -10.82 -23.77 -18.74
N VAL A 183 -10.28 -24.65 -17.88
CA VAL A 183 -10.88 -24.96 -16.57
C VAL A 183 -11.04 -23.76 -15.65
N TYR A 184 -10.15 -22.76 -15.75
CA TYR A 184 -10.25 -21.52 -14.99
C TYR A 184 -11.39 -20.62 -15.46
N CYS A 185 -11.79 -20.66 -16.73
CA CYS A 185 -12.93 -19.88 -17.21
C CYS A 185 -14.24 -20.45 -16.69
N SER A 186 -14.34 -21.76 -16.57
CA SER A 186 -15.54 -22.45 -16.09
C SER A 186 -15.64 -22.51 -14.57
N TYR A 187 -14.53 -22.76 -13.88
CA TYR A 187 -14.53 -23.10 -12.45
C TYR A 187 -13.62 -22.23 -11.59
N GLY A 188 -12.88 -21.30 -12.19
CA GLY A 188 -11.99 -20.36 -11.50
C GLY A 188 -12.70 -19.10 -11.05
N THR A 189 -12.13 -18.42 -10.05
CA THR A 189 -12.58 -17.09 -9.62
C THR A 189 -12.16 -15.99 -10.59
N VAL A 190 -10.99 -16.16 -11.21
CA VAL A 190 -10.41 -15.25 -12.21
C VAL A 190 -10.32 -15.97 -13.55
N LYS A 191 -10.72 -15.27 -14.63
CA LYS A 191 -10.71 -15.77 -16.02
C LYS A 191 -9.28 -15.93 -16.56
N CYS A 192 -9.10 -16.60 -17.69
CA CYS A 192 -7.77 -16.80 -18.26
C CYS A 192 -7.10 -15.51 -18.76
N PRO A 193 -5.75 -15.47 -18.84
CA PRO A 193 -4.99 -14.32 -19.32
C PRO A 193 -5.49 -13.69 -20.63
N PRO A 194 -5.81 -14.43 -21.71
CA PRO A 194 -6.30 -13.81 -22.95
C PRO A 194 -7.64 -13.10 -22.76
N ILE A 195 -8.58 -13.70 -22.01
CA ILE A 195 -9.88 -13.05 -21.73
C ILE A 195 -9.70 -11.80 -20.86
N GLN A 196 -8.81 -11.82 -19.87
CA GLN A 196 -8.48 -10.64 -19.06
C GLN A 196 -7.84 -9.53 -19.90
N ALA A 197 -7.01 -9.91 -20.87
CA ALA A 197 -6.41 -8.99 -21.83
C ALA A 197 -7.41 -8.51 -22.91
N GLY A 198 -8.63 -9.02 -22.95
CA GLY A 198 -9.63 -8.69 -23.97
C GLY A 198 -9.31 -9.26 -25.35
N ASP A 199 -8.43 -10.26 -25.41
CA ASP A 199 -8.20 -11.09 -26.58
C ASP A 199 -9.22 -12.24 -26.61
N ASN A 200 -9.40 -12.87 -27.77
CA ASN A 200 -10.24 -14.07 -27.87
C ASN A 200 -9.62 -15.22 -27.05
N CYS A 201 -10.48 -16.18 -26.69
CA CYS A 201 -10.06 -17.47 -26.16
C CYS A 201 -8.91 -18.05 -27.01
N CYS A 202 -7.96 -18.70 -26.32
CA CYS A 202 -6.86 -19.46 -26.92
C CYS A 202 -7.22 -20.07 -28.29
#